data_AF-A0A1J6JMI5-F1
#
_entry.id   AF-A0A1J6JMI5-F1
#
_cell.length_a   1.000
_cell.length_b   1.000
_cell.length_c   1.000
_cell.angle_alpha   90.00
_cell.angle_beta   90.00
_cell.angle_gamma   90.00
#
_symmetry.space_group_name_H-M   'P 1'
#
loop_
_entity.id
_entity.type
_entity.pdbx_description
1 polymer ?
#
loop_
_entity_poly.entity_id
_entity_poly.type
_entity_poly.pdbx_seq_one_letter_code
_entity_poly.pdbx_strand_id
1 'polypeptide(L)'
;NPLAIMTDQCDSIKAAISAMMPNTIHRYCIWHIFAKLPTKLSGVLDGKIAKVEFKALVLDSITVVEFERRWTDFIETYNLEERDWFYKLYLEKEKWVPVYLNDHFWAGMLSTQRSEGMHAFFDGFISRQSTLKLFVQQYELAIRAKFEKELEAEYRSRCFEPKCLSEFAWEEKFQTCYTREVFEFFQVQLRKLYHCEISSPEDHQATTRVENYIISDYSFRSFNTRDPFVFAVEYTPIGEYLCRSCKWFETRGILCCHILKVLSHKRINDVNERYILRRWRKDVVRPHLKRFFLGGYPRMTSEYMMHREILKHFER
;
A
#
# COMPACT_ATOMS: atom_id res chain seq x y z
N ASN A 1 11.23 -11.37 -13.53
CA ASN A 1 11.23 -9.96 -13.07
C ASN A 1 10.05 -9.74 -12.13
N PRO A 2 10.18 -8.90 -11.10
CA PRO A 2 9.03 -8.53 -10.26
C PRO A 2 7.95 -7.84 -11.11
N LEU A 3 6.68 -8.01 -10.75
CA LEU A 3 5.58 -7.37 -11.47
C LEU A 3 5.64 -5.83 -11.32
N ALA A 4 6.00 -5.35 -10.13
CA ALA A 4 6.08 -3.94 -9.83
C ALA A 4 7.28 -3.62 -8.92
N ILE A 5 7.87 -2.44 -9.08
CA ILE A 5 8.95 -1.92 -8.27
C ILE A 5 8.64 -0.47 -7.87
N MET A 6 8.91 -0.15 -6.60
CA MET A 6 8.89 1.22 -6.10
C MET A 6 10.30 1.68 -5.76
N THR A 7 10.69 2.86 -6.24
CA THR A 7 12.00 3.47 -5.93
C THR A 7 11.86 4.96 -5.69
N ASP A 8 12.97 5.59 -5.32
CA ASP A 8 13.06 7.05 -5.31
C ASP A 8 13.20 7.55 -6.75
N GLN A 9 12.99 8.86 -6.93
CA GLN A 9 13.18 9.50 -8.22
C GLN A 9 14.69 9.57 -8.52
N CYS A 10 15.16 8.67 -9.39
CA CYS A 10 16.55 8.53 -9.78
C CYS A 10 16.66 8.04 -11.23
N ASP A 11 17.28 8.85 -12.09
CA ASP A 11 17.33 8.59 -13.55
C ASP A 11 18.15 7.34 -13.89
N SER A 12 19.23 7.08 -13.16
CA SER A 12 20.05 5.88 -13.37
C SER A 12 19.27 4.60 -13.01
N ILE A 13 18.51 4.61 -11.91
CA ILE A 13 17.66 3.49 -11.53
C ILE A 13 16.52 3.30 -12.55
N LYS A 14 15.89 4.39 -13.00
CA LYS A 14 14.87 4.35 -14.06
C LYS A 14 15.42 3.71 -15.34
N ALA A 15 16.60 4.13 -15.80
CA ALA A 15 17.24 3.59 -16.98
C ALA A 15 17.58 2.10 -16.81
N ALA A 16 18.13 1.72 -15.66
CA ALA A 16 18.46 0.33 -15.36
C ALA A 16 17.23 -0.59 -15.32
N ILE A 17 16.14 -0.14 -14.68
CA ILE A 17 14.87 -0.89 -14.67
C ILE A 17 14.33 -1.03 -16.10
N SER A 18 14.34 0.03 -16.90
CA SER A 18 13.84 -0.01 -18.28
C SER A 18 14.64 -0.98 -19.16
N ALA A 19 15.97 -1.04 -18.96
CA ALA A 19 16.84 -1.93 -19.72
C ALA A 19 16.76 -3.40 -19.28
N MET A 20 16.75 -3.65 -17.97
CA MET A 20 16.86 -5.02 -17.42
C MET A 20 15.49 -5.67 -17.14
N MET A 21 14.46 -4.85 -16.92
CA MET A 21 13.13 -5.27 -16.48
C MET A 21 12.01 -4.49 -17.20
N PRO A 22 11.93 -4.57 -18.54
CA PRO A 22 11.05 -3.72 -19.35
C PRO A 22 9.55 -3.93 -19.05
N ASN A 23 9.18 -5.12 -18.57
CA ASN A 23 7.79 -5.47 -18.24
C ASN A 23 7.43 -5.16 -16.77
N THR A 24 8.35 -4.59 -15.99
CA THR A 24 8.10 -4.25 -14.58
C THR A 24 7.51 -2.84 -14.49
N ILE A 25 6.36 -2.71 -13.83
CA ILE A 25 5.78 -1.39 -13.55
C ILE A 25 6.67 -0.66 -12.55
N HIS A 26 7.15 0.52 -12.93
CA HIS A 26 8.01 1.35 -12.11
C HIS A 26 7.24 2.54 -11.51
N ARG A 27 7.21 2.62 -10.18
CA ARG A 27 6.58 3.69 -9.42
C ARG A 27 7.59 4.45 -8.56
N TYR A 28 7.44 5.76 -8.47
CA TYR A 28 8.16 6.58 -7.51
C TYR A 28 7.48 6.58 -6.14
N CYS A 29 8.32 6.60 -5.10
CA CYS A 29 7.93 6.78 -3.72
C CYS A 29 7.27 8.16 -3.53
N ILE A 30 5.98 8.17 -3.18
CA ILE A 30 5.22 9.43 -3.01
C ILE A 30 5.75 10.24 -1.82
N TRP A 31 6.25 9.55 -0.80
CA TRP A 31 6.82 10.19 0.38
C TRP A 31 8.01 11.07 0.03
N HIS A 32 8.92 10.60 -0.83
CA HIS A 32 10.06 11.41 -1.27
C HIS A 32 9.64 12.65 -2.07
N ILE A 33 8.52 12.59 -2.80
CA ILE A 33 7.94 13.75 -3.48
C ILE A 33 7.40 14.73 -2.44
N PHE A 34 6.61 14.26 -1.47
CA PHE A 34 6.07 15.08 -0.38
C PHE A 34 7.15 15.65 0.54
N ALA A 35 8.29 14.97 0.71
CA ALA A 35 9.42 15.45 1.49
C ALA A 35 10.14 16.62 0.81
N LYS A 36 10.20 16.64 -0.53
CA LYS A 36 10.74 17.76 -1.31
C LYS A 36 9.78 18.94 -1.39
N LEU A 37 8.48 18.71 -1.25
CA LEU A 37 7.44 19.73 -1.45
C LEU A 37 7.65 21.04 -0.65
N PRO A 38 8.02 21.03 0.65
CA PRO A 38 8.24 22.26 1.41
C PRO A 38 9.34 23.16 0.85
N THR A 39 10.42 22.56 0.31
CA THR A 39 11.52 23.34 -0.28
C THR A 39 11.12 23.86 -1.66
N LYS A 40 10.28 23.12 -2.39
CA LYS A 40 9.78 23.50 -3.72
C LYS A 40 8.69 24.56 -3.70
N LEU A 41 7.95 24.66 -2.60
CA LEU A 41 6.99 25.73 -2.33
C LEU A 41 7.62 26.92 -1.59
N SER A 42 8.95 26.99 -1.47
CA SER A 42 9.61 28.13 -0.84
C SER A 42 9.34 29.42 -1.62
N GLY A 43 8.88 30.45 -0.90
CA GLY A 43 8.50 31.74 -1.49
C GLY A 43 7.09 31.78 -2.11
N VAL A 44 6.32 30.70 -2.02
CA VAL A 44 4.91 30.68 -2.43
C VAL A 44 4.04 31.24 -1.31
N LEU A 45 3.12 32.15 -1.66
CA LEU A 45 2.15 32.70 -0.71
C LEU A 45 1.25 31.56 -0.19
N ASP A 46 0.98 31.53 1.11
CA ASP A 46 0.25 30.44 1.77
C ASP A 46 0.82 29.02 1.54
N GLY A 47 2.15 28.89 1.42
CA GLY A 47 2.81 27.60 1.15
C GLY A 47 2.46 26.44 2.12
N LYS A 48 1.99 26.73 3.35
CA LYS A 48 1.45 25.71 4.26
C LYS A 48 0.12 25.14 3.75
N ILE A 49 -0.78 25.99 3.27
CA ILE A 49 -2.06 25.61 2.67
C ILE A 49 -1.81 24.86 1.37
N ALA A 50 -0.96 25.40 0.50
CA ALA A 50 -0.55 24.76 -0.75
C ALA A 50 -0.01 23.34 -0.54
N LYS A 51 0.76 23.11 0.52
CA LYS A 51 1.25 21.77 0.88
C LYS A 51 0.12 20.78 1.20
N VAL A 52 -0.90 21.24 1.92
CA VAL A 52 -2.06 20.40 2.27
C VAL A 52 -2.91 20.14 1.03
N GLU A 53 -3.18 21.18 0.24
CA GLU A 53 -3.94 21.07 -1.01
C GLU A 53 -3.26 20.15 -2.02
N PHE A 54 -1.93 20.23 -2.19
CA PHE A 54 -1.20 19.31 -3.05
C PHE A 54 -1.35 17.85 -2.62
N LYS A 55 -1.28 17.59 -1.30
CA LYS A 55 -1.47 16.22 -0.78
C LYS A 55 -2.89 15.72 -1.04
N ALA A 56 -3.89 16.56 -0.81
CA ALA A 56 -5.29 16.25 -1.07
C ALA A 56 -5.52 16.01 -2.57
N LEU A 57 -4.97 16.86 -3.43
CA LEU A 57 -5.01 16.71 -4.88
C LEU A 57 -4.46 15.36 -5.33
N VAL A 58 -3.34 14.93 -4.77
CA VAL A 58 -2.68 13.69 -5.18
C VAL A 58 -3.36 12.44 -4.59
N LEU A 59 -3.81 12.50 -3.33
CA LEU A 59 -4.33 11.34 -2.60
C LEU A 59 -5.84 11.17 -2.71
N ASP A 60 -6.58 12.26 -2.91
CA ASP A 60 -8.05 12.28 -2.89
C ASP A 60 -8.65 12.36 -4.29
N SER A 61 -7.84 12.57 -5.35
CA SER A 61 -8.34 12.46 -6.72
C SER A 61 -8.72 11.02 -7.02
N ILE A 62 -9.95 10.80 -7.48
CA ILE A 62 -10.47 9.46 -7.79
C ILE A 62 -10.26 9.12 -9.27
N THR A 63 -10.42 10.10 -10.14
CA THR A 63 -10.31 9.90 -11.60
C THR A 63 -9.14 10.69 -12.18
N VAL A 64 -8.65 10.24 -13.34
CA VAL A 64 -7.64 10.98 -14.11
C VAL A 64 -8.15 12.38 -14.46
N VAL A 65 -9.40 12.51 -14.90
CA VAL A 65 -10.00 13.81 -15.25
C VAL A 65 -10.02 14.76 -14.05
N GLU A 66 -10.39 14.27 -12.87
CA GLU A 66 -10.36 15.07 -11.64
C GLU A 66 -8.94 15.51 -11.29
N PHE A 67 -7.97 14.60 -11.38
CA PHE A 67 -6.57 14.93 -11.11
C PHE A 67 -6.03 15.99 -12.07
N GLU A 68 -6.25 15.84 -13.38
CA GLU A 68 -5.77 16.79 -14.39
C GLU A 68 -6.36 18.19 -14.17
N ARG A 69 -7.66 18.26 -13.86
CA ARG A 69 -8.33 19.52 -13.53
C ARG A 69 -7.73 20.14 -12.27
N ARG A 70 -7.67 19.39 -11.16
CA ARG A 70 -7.14 19.89 -9.89
C ARG A 70 -5.67 20.27 -9.98
N TRP A 71 -4.88 19.54 -10.78
CA TRP A 71 -3.48 19.87 -11.06
C TRP A 71 -3.37 21.23 -11.75
N THR A 72 -4.16 21.46 -12.79
CA THR A 72 -4.20 22.74 -13.50
C THR A 72 -4.59 23.87 -12.55
N ASP A 73 -5.70 23.72 -11.81
CA ASP A 73 -6.16 24.69 -10.81
C ASP A 73 -5.05 25.00 -9.78
N PHE A 74 -4.35 23.98 -9.29
CA PHE A 74 -3.28 24.14 -8.30
C PHE A 74 -2.06 24.90 -8.84
N ILE A 75 -1.66 24.63 -10.08
CA ILE A 75 -0.53 25.33 -10.71
C ILE A 75 -0.84 26.81 -10.89
N GLU A 76 -2.04 27.14 -11.40
CA GLU A 76 -2.49 28.51 -11.61
C GLU A 76 -2.66 29.27 -10.29
N THR A 77 -3.34 28.67 -9.30
CA THR A 77 -3.63 29.30 -7.99
C THR A 77 -2.36 29.76 -7.28
N TYR A 78 -1.27 28.99 -7.41
CA TYR A 78 -0.01 29.25 -6.73
C TYR A 78 1.10 29.82 -7.64
N ASN A 79 0.77 30.19 -8.89
CA ASN A 79 1.70 30.72 -9.91
C ASN A 79 2.96 29.85 -10.05
N LEU A 80 2.77 28.56 -10.32
CA LEU A 80 3.83 27.55 -10.37
C LEU A 80 4.26 27.19 -11.79
N GLU A 81 3.77 27.87 -12.83
CA GLU A 81 4.03 27.54 -14.24
C GLU A 81 5.52 27.59 -14.58
N GLU A 82 6.23 28.60 -14.07
CA GLU A 82 7.66 28.80 -14.32
C GLU A 82 8.56 27.92 -13.44
N ARG A 83 7.97 27.10 -12.55
CA ARG A 83 8.74 26.24 -11.63
C ARG A 83 9.03 24.90 -12.30
N ASP A 84 10.23 24.78 -12.86
CA ASP A 84 10.79 23.56 -13.50
C ASP A 84 10.47 22.24 -12.80
N TRP A 85 10.47 22.24 -11.45
CA TRP A 85 10.21 21.03 -10.69
C TRP A 85 8.79 20.51 -10.86
N PHE A 86 7.78 21.39 -10.85
CA PHE A 86 6.38 20.99 -11.04
C PHE A 86 6.14 20.51 -12.47
N TYR A 87 6.74 21.18 -13.46
CA TYR A 87 6.71 20.74 -14.85
C TYR A 87 7.30 19.33 -15.02
N LYS A 88 8.52 19.09 -14.54
CA LYS A 88 9.16 17.76 -14.60
C LYS A 88 8.39 16.70 -13.82
N LEU A 89 7.79 17.07 -12.70
CA LEU A 89 6.98 16.17 -11.89
C LEU A 89 5.71 15.76 -12.64
N TYR A 90 5.06 16.69 -13.34
CA TYR A 90 3.88 16.44 -14.16
C TYR A 90 4.17 15.52 -15.35
N LEU A 91 5.31 15.71 -16.03
CA LEU A 91 5.72 14.83 -17.14
C LEU A 91 5.82 13.35 -16.72
N GLU A 92 6.14 13.09 -15.46
CA GLU A 92 6.26 11.74 -14.92
C GLU A 92 5.02 11.31 -14.09
N LYS A 93 3.86 11.97 -14.24
CA LYS A 93 2.65 11.73 -13.43
C LYS A 93 2.24 10.26 -13.34
N GLU A 94 2.39 9.52 -14.43
CA GLU A 94 2.05 8.09 -14.51
C GLU A 94 2.91 7.21 -13.59
N LYS A 95 4.06 7.73 -13.10
CA LYS A 95 4.95 7.00 -12.20
C LYS A 95 4.74 7.30 -10.74
N TRP A 96 3.96 8.31 -10.36
CA TRP A 96 3.85 8.66 -8.94
C TRP A 96 2.43 8.98 -8.46
N VAL A 97 1.56 9.40 -9.37
CA VAL A 97 0.18 9.76 -9.04
C VAL A 97 -0.66 8.49 -8.93
N PRO A 98 -1.34 8.25 -7.79
CA PRO A 98 -2.11 7.02 -7.55
C PRO A 98 -3.13 6.68 -8.65
N VAL A 99 -3.89 7.65 -9.17
CA VAL A 99 -4.94 7.38 -10.16
C VAL A 99 -4.45 6.68 -11.44
N TYR A 100 -3.19 6.89 -11.82
CA TYR A 100 -2.55 6.23 -12.96
C TYR A 100 -1.96 4.85 -12.64
N LEU A 101 -1.80 4.55 -11.35
CA LEU A 101 -1.08 3.38 -10.85
C LEU A 101 -1.99 2.36 -10.16
N ASN A 102 -3.25 2.73 -9.92
CA ASN A 102 -4.20 1.96 -9.13
C ASN A 102 -4.65 0.64 -9.78
N ASP A 103 -4.28 0.38 -11.03
CA ASP A 103 -4.51 -0.91 -11.71
C ASP A 103 -3.51 -1.99 -11.30
N HIS A 104 -2.49 -1.65 -10.51
CA HIS A 104 -1.44 -2.56 -10.11
C HIS A 104 -1.43 -2.80 -8.61
N PHE A 105 -1.01 -4.01 -8.22
CA PHE A 105 -0.93 -4.39 -6.82
C PHE A 105 0.29 -3.78 -6.12
N TRP A 106 0.04 -2.97 -5.08
CA TRP A 106 1.07 -2.27 -4.31
C TRP A 106 1.09 -2.67 -2.83
N ALA A 107 0.25 -3.61 -2.39
CA ALA A 107 0.16 -4.03 -0.98
C ALA A 107 -0.07 -2.85 0.00
N GLY A 108 -0.73 -1.79 -0.45
CA GLY A 108 -0.94 -0.57 0.34
C GLY A 108 0.30 0.33 0.52
N MET A 109 1.41 0.01 -0.13
CA MET A 109 2.63 0.82 -0.05
C MET A 109 2.43 2.16 -0.79
N LEU A 110 2.66 3.25 -0.05
CA LEU A 110 2.76 4.63 -0.58
C LEU A 110 4.20 5.14 -0.52
N SER A 111 4.99 4.62 0.41
CA SER A 111 6.42 4.86 0.53
C SER A 111 7.22 3.60 0.23
N THR A 112 8.49 3.79 -0.13
CA THR A 112 9.49 2.77 0.07
C THR A 112 9.62 2.56 1.58
N GLN A 113 8.99 1.51 2.10
CA GLN A 113 9.21 1.04 3.48
C GLN A 113 10.71 0.88 3.79
N ARG A 114 11.56 0.82 2.75
CA ARG A 114 13.01 0.70 2.80
C ARG A 114 13.74 1.95 3.32
N SER A 115 13.33 3.19 3.04
CA SER A 115 14.11 4.36 3.53
C SER A 115 13.75 4.73 4.97
N GLU A 116 12.46 4.74 5.31
CA GLU A 116 11.96 4.95 6.69
C GLU A 116 12.30 3.73 7.58
N GLY A 117 12.13 2.53 7.02
CA GLY A 117 12.36 1.28 7.73
C GLY A 117 13.82 0.84 7.79
N MET A 118 14.75 1.28 6.93
CA MET A 118 16.17 0.95 7.13
C MET A 118 16.74 1.68 8.34
N HIS A 119 16.36 2.95 8.54
CA HIS A 119 16.69 3.66 9.77
C HIS A 119 16.08 2.96 10.97
N ALA A 120 14.79 2.61 10.95
CA ALA A 120 14.12 1.88 12.04
C ALA A 120 14.62 0.42 12.23
N PHE A 121 15.09 -0.25 11.17
CA PHE A 121 15.58 -1.63 11.20
C PHE A 121 16.95 -1.72 11.87
N PHE A 122 17.80 -0.73 11.62
CA PHE A 122 19.10 -0.61 12.26
C PHE A 122 19.10 0.33 13.47
N ASP A 123 17.96 0.90 13.82
CA ASP A 123 17.83 1.78 14.98
C ASP A 123 18.18 1.01 16.24
N GLY A 124 19.05 1.58 17.06
CA GLY A 124 19.63 0.91 18.22
C GLY A 124 20.70 -0.16 17.93
N PHE A 125 20.93 -0.54 16.67
CA PHE A 125 21.99 -1.49 16.26
C PHE A 125 23.23 -0.81 15.69
N ILE A 126 23.05 0.26 14.91
CA ILE A 126 24.15 0.94 14.18
C ILE A 126 24.18 2.41 14.53
N SER A 127 25.37 2.94 14.84
CA SER A 127 25.62 4.37 15.04
C SER A 127 26.59 4.91 13.99
N ARG A 128 26.68 6.24 13.87
CA ARG A 128 27.68 6.91 12.99
C ARG A 128 29.13 6.52 13.29
N GLN A 129 29.41 5.98 14.48
CA GLN A 129 30.74 5.59 14.94
C GLN A 129 30.99 4.08 14.76
N SER A 130 30.02 3.31 14.27
CA SER A 130 30.18 1.88 14.08
C SER A 130 31.20 1.57 12.98
N THR A 131 32.21 0.76 13.30
CA THR A 131 33.18 0.26 12.30
C THR A 131 32.51 -0.73 11.35
N LEU A 132 33.12 -0.98 10.19
CA LEU A 132 32.59 -1.97 9.23
C LEU A 132 32.49 -3.38 9.84
N LYS A 133 33.46 -3.76 10.69
CA LYS A 133 33.40 -5.03 11.43
C LYS A 133 32.20 -5.08 12.37
N LEU A 134 31.96 -4.00 13.11
CA LEU A 134 30.80 -3.89 14.00
C LEU A 134 29.49 -3.89 13.22
N PHE A 135 29.45 -3.24 12.05
CA PHE A 135 28.29 -3.23 11.17
C PHE A 135 27.85 -4.66 10.81
N VAL A 136 28.78 -5.53 10.42
CA VAL A 136 28.47 -6.92 10.05
C VAL A 136 27.82 -7.67 11.21
N GLN A 137 28.39 -7.55 12.41
CA GLN A 137 27.85 -8.19 13.62
C GLN A 137 26.45 -7.64 13.99
N GLN A 138 26.28 -6.33 13.92
CA GLN A 138 25.01 -5.66 14.23
C GLN A 138 23.94 -5.94 13.18
N TYR A 139 24.33 -6.13 11.91
CA TYR A 139 23.45 -6.55 10.84
C TYR A 139 22.84 -7.94 11.10
N GLU A 140 23.65 -8.90 11.55
CA GLU A 140 23.15 -10.23 11.93
C GLU A 140 22.12 -10.14 13.08
N LEU A 141 22.38 -9.28 14.07
CA LEU A 141 21.45 -9.04 15.18
C LEU A 141 20.16 -8.36 14.73
N ALA A 142 20.23 -7.38 13.82
CA ALA A 142 19.06 -6.73 13.25
C ALA A 142 18.19 -7.72 12.45
N ILE A 143 18.82 -8.61 11.68
CA ILE A 143 18.14 -9.72 10.99
C ILE A 143 17.45 -10.63 11.99
N ARG A 144 18.16 -11.06 13.05
CA ARG A 144 17.60 -11.88 14.14
C ARG A 144 16.36 -11.24 14.74
N ALA A 145 16.46 -9.99 15.17
CA ALA A 145 15.37 -9.27 15.81
C ALA A 145 14.15 -9.14 14.88
N LYS A 146 14.37 -8.98 13.57
CA LYS A 146 13.27 -8.96 12.59
C LYS A 146 12.58 -10.31 12.46
N PHE A 147 13.33 -11.42 12.43
CA PHE A 147 12.73 -12.75 12.39
C PHE A 147 11.97 -13.09 13.68
N GLU A 148 12.53 -12.75 14.84
CA GLU A 148 11.84 -12.93 16.13
C GLU A 148 10.53 -12.14 16.16
N LYS A 149 10.52 -10.90 15.67
CA LYS A 149 9.29 -10.11 15.51
C LYS A 149 8.29 -10.76 14.54
N GLU A 150 8.74 -11.33 13.43
CA GLU A 150 7.86 -12.01 12.47
C GLU A 150 7.26 -13.31 13.06
N LEU A 151 8.06 -14.08 13.80
CA LEU A 151 7.61 -15.29 14.51
C LEU A 151 6.59 -14.95 15.61
N GLU A 152 6.85 -13.89 16.39
CA GLU A 152 5.90 -13.41 17.40
C GLU A 152 4.59 -12.94 16.75
N ALA A 153 4.66 -12.23 15.62
CA ALA A 153 3.46 -11.82 14.88
C ALA A 153 2.67 -13.02 14.31
N GLU A 154 3.37 -14.05 13.82
CA GLU A 154 2.74 -15.29 13.36
C GLU A 154 2.09 -16.06 14.51
N TYR A 155 2.80 -16.21 15.63
CA TYR A 155 2.27 -16.82 16.85
C TYR A 155 1.02 -16.07 17.32
N ARG A 156 1.06 -14.74 17.36
CA ARG A 156 -0.09 -13.92 17.75
C ARG A 156 -1.29 -14.11 16.83
N SER A 157 -1.06 -14.16 15.53
CA SER A 157 -2.12 -14.36 14.52
C SER A 157 -2.77 -15.75 14.64
N ARG A 158 -2.02 -16.77 15.07
CA ARG A 158 -2.50 -18.15 15.22
C ARG A 158 -3.20 -18.38 16.56
N CYS A 159 -2.68 -17.82 17.64
CA CYS A 159 -3.11 -18.12 18.99
C CYS A 159 -4.12 -17.12 19.57
N PHE A 160 -4.20 -15.90 19.02
CA PHE A 160 -5.13 -14.88 19.51
C PHE A 160 -6.00 -14.37 18.37
N GLU A 161 -7.29 -14.70 18.46
CA GLU A 161 -8.26 -14.25 17.47
C GLU A 161 -8.74 -12.83 17.80
N PRO A 162 -8.57 -11.86 16.87
CA PRO A 162 -9.09 -10.52 17.05
C PRO A 162 -10.63 -10.55 17.01
N LYS A 163 -11.33 -9.80 17.86
CA LYS A 163 -12.80 -9.81 17.88
C LYS A 163 -13.39 -9.19 16.61
N CYS A 164 -14.47 -9.77 16.11
CA CYS A 164 -15.32 -9.15 15.08
C CYS A 164 -16.01 -7.89 15.64
N LEU A 165 -16.22 -6.89 14.78
CA LEU A 165 -16.92 -5.64 15.10
C LEU A 165 -18.39 -5.66 14.69
N SER A 166 -18.81 -6.68 13.93
CA SER A 166 -20.15 -6.87 13.43
C SER A 166 -20.53 -8.35 13.44
N GLU A 167 -21.79 -8.63 13.08
CA GLU A 167 -22.33 -9.99 12.94
C GLU A 167 -22.30 -10.48 11.48
N PHE A 168 -21.57 -9.81 10.59
CA PHE A 168 -21.48 -10.24 9.21
C PHE A 168 -20.67 -11.54 9.09
N ALA A 169 -21.25 -12.57 8.49
CA ALA A 169 -20.59 -13.87 8.28
C ALA A 169 -19.28 -13.76 7.48
N TRP A 170 -19.17 -12.81 6.55
CA TRP A 170 -17.93 -12.56 5.83
C TRP A 170 -16.83 -11.96 6.71
N GLU A 171 -17.16 -11.21 7.77
CA GLU A 171 -16.15 -10.73 8.73
C GLU A 171 -15.52 -11.90 9.46
N GLU A 172 -16.33 -12.85 9.93
CA GLU A 172 -15.86 -14.09 10.57
C GLU A 172 -15.00 -14.93 9.60
N LYS A 173 -15.42 -15.03 8.33
CA LYS A 173 -14.59 -15.68 7.29
C LYS A 173 -13.23 -14.99 7.12
N PHE A 174 -13.18 -13.66 7.13
CA PHE A 174 -11.90 -12.93 7.04
C PHE A 174 -11.07 -13.08 8.32
N GLN A 175 -11.67 -13.11 9.51
CA GLN A 175 -11.00 -13.30 10.81
C GLN A 175 -10.26 -14.66 10.88
N THR A 176 -10.91 -15.70 10.37
CA THR A 176 -10.35 -17.07 10.34
C THR A 176 -9.27 -17.23 9.27
N CYS A 177 -9.30 -16.44 8.19
CA CYS A 177 -8.34 -16.54 7.10
C CYS A 177 -7.12 -15.61 7.26
N TYR A 178 -7.32 -14.34 7.59
CA TYR A 178 -6.28 -13.31 7.54
C TYR A 178 -5.30 -13.36 8.71
N THR A 179 -4.08 -12.85 8.51
CA THR A 179 -3.21 -12.47 9.63
C THR A 179 -3.86 -11.36 10.44
N ARG A 180 -3.46 -11.24 11.70
CA ARG A 180 -4.04 -10.25 12.62
C ARG A 180 -3.98 -8.83 12.06
N GLU A 181 -2.83 -8.42 11.55
CA GLU A 181 -2.60 -7.06 11.03
C GLU A 181 -3.45 -6.78 9.79
N VAL A 182 -3.62 -7.77 8.91
CA VAL A 182 -4.48 -7.64 7.73
C VAL A 182 -5.94 -7.54 8.16
N PHE A 183 -6.38 -8.35 9.13
CA PHE A 183 -7.74 -8.31 9.63
C PHE A 183 -8.06 -6.96 10.30
N GLU A 184 -7.17 -6.46 11.14
CA GLU A 184 -7.31 -5.12 11.76
C GLU A 184 -7.35 -4.01 10.69
N PHE A 185 -6.55 -4.13 9.62
CA PHE A 185 -6.59 -3.21 8.49
C PHE A 185 -7.90 -3.32 7.68
N PHE A 186 -8.42 -4.53 7.49
CA PHE A 186 -9.74 -4.77 6.92
C PHE A 186 -10.86 -4.14 7.77
N GLN A 187 -10.76 -4.22 9.10
CA GLN A 187 -11.75 -3.63 10.01
C GLN A 187 -11.85 -2.10 9.89
N VAL A 188 -10.80 -1.43 9.38
CA VAL A 188 -10.89 -0.01 9.00
C VAL A 188 -11.92 0.19 7.88
N GLN A 189 -11.94 -0.68 6.87
CA GLN A 189 -12.91 -0.63 5.78
C GLN A 189 -14.32 -1.02 6.25
N LEU A 190 -14.42 -2.00 7.15
CA LEU A 190 -15.70 -2.35 7.80
C LEU A 190 -16.30 -1.16 8.56
N ARG A 191 -15.50 -0.40 9.32
CA ARG A 191 -16.00 0.80 9.99
C ARG A 191 -16.48 1.86 9.00
N LYS A 192 -15.75 2.04 7.89
CA LYS A 192 -16.13 2.99 6.82
C LYS A 192 -17.43 2.63 6.12
N LEU A 193 -17.77 1.33 6.01
CA LEU A 193 -19.03 0.88 5.42
C LEU A 193 -20.26 1.54 6.06
N TYR A 194 -20.23 1.82 7.37
CA TYR A 194 -21.36 2.45 8.06
C TYR A 194 -21.56 3.93 7.66
N HIS A 195 -20.56 4.53 7.02
CA HIS A 195 -20.62 5.86 6.42
C HIS A 195 -20.87 5.82 4.91
N CYS A 196 -21.14 4.65 4.34
CA CYS A 196 -21.50 4.50 2.94
C CYS A 196 -23.01 4.36 2.80
N GLU A 197 -23.60 5.03 1.81
CA GLU A 197 -25.02 4.91 1.45
C GLU A 197 -25.16 4.43 0.01
N ILE A 198 -26.18 3.61 -0.25
CA ILE A 198 -26.48 3.14 -1.60
C ILE A 198 -27.55 4.05 -2.19
N SER A 199 -27.23 4.71 -3.28
CA SER A 199 -28.24 5.31 -4.15
C SER A 199 -28.82 4.21 -5.03
N SER A 200 -30.14 4.24 -5.27
CA SER A 200 -30.86 3.21 -6.02
C SER A 200 -30.14 2.81 -7.32
N PRO A 201 -30.18 1.54 -7.74
CA PRO A 201 -29.46 1.07 -8.91
C PRO A 201 -29.90 1.85 -10.16
N GLU A 202 -28.96 2.52 -10.81
CA GLU A 202 -29.16 3.06 -12.16
C GLU A 202 -29.23 1.86 -13.11
N ASP A 203 -30.42 1.64 -13.64
CA ASP A 203 -30.76 0.81 -14.80
C ASP A 203 -30.08 -0.56 -14.93
N HIS A 204 -30.90 -1.60 -14.80
CA HIS A 204 -30.59 -2.94 -15.28
C HIS A 204 -30.31 -2.89 -16.78
N GLN A 205 -29.06 -2.73 -17.20
CA GLN A 205 -28.68 -3.00 -18.58
C GLN A 205 -28.86 -4.50 -18.83
N ALA A 206 -29.99 -4.84 -19.45
CA ALA A 206 -30.49 -6.21 -19.65
C ALA A 206 -29.60 -7.11 -20.52
N THR A 207 -28.43 -6.65 -20.95
CA THR A 207 -27.52 -7.36 -21.86
C THR A 207 -26.42 -8.14 -21.15
N THR A 208 -26.14 -7.88 -19.88
CA THR A 208 -25.22 -8.66 -19.04
C THR A 208 -25.81 -8.71 -17.62
N ARG A 209 -25.74 -9.86 -16.93
CA ARG A 209 -26.22 -10.02 -15.54
C ARG A 209 -25.38 -9.21 -14.51
N VAL A 210 -24.82 -8.08 -14.91
CA VAL A 210 -24.02 -7.19 -14.08
C VAL A 210 -24.94 -6.14 -13.50
N GLU A 211 -24.96 -6.02 -12.18
CA GLU A 211 -25.72 -5.01 -11.46
C GLU A 211 -24.78 -3.90 -11.00
N ASN A 212 -25.17 -2.65 -11.27
CA ASN A 212 -24.38 -1.48 -10.91
C ASN A 212 -25.00 -0.76 -9.71
N TYR A 213 -24.14 -0.45 -8.73
CA TYR A 213 -24.51 0.25 -7.49
C TYR A 213 -23.72 1.54 -7.38
N ILE A 214 -24.43 2.63 -7.13
CA ILE A 214 -23.85 3.93 -6.81
C ILE A 214 -23.77 4.06 -5.30
N ILE A 215 -22.56 4.28 -4.79
CA ILE A 215 -22.25 4.37 -3.37
C ILE A 215 -21.75 5.78 -3.05
N SER A 216 -22.45 6.47 -2.16
CA SER A 216 -22.00 7.73 -1.58
C SER A 216 -21.21 7.44 -0.30
N ASP A 217 -19.92 7.81 -0.27
CA ASP A 217 -19.05 7.61 0.90
C ASP A 217 -18.83 8.94 1.65
N TYR A 218 -19.32 8.98 2.89
CA TYR A 218 -19.19 10.11 3.82
C TYR A 218 -18.02 9.96 4.80
N SER A 219 -17.23 8.88 4.72
CA SER A 219 -16.05 8.66 5.56
C SER A 219 -14.87 9.57 5.18
N PHE A 220 -14.95 10.22 4.03
CA PHE A 220 -14.00 11.20 3.54
C PHE A 220 -14.66 12.58 3.55
N ARG A 221 -13.95 13.60 4.03
CA ARG A 221 -14.34 15.00 3.82
C ARG A 221 -13.50 15.54 2.68
N SER A 222 -14.13 15.88 1.56
CA SER A 222 -13.47 16.67 0.52
C SER A 222 -13.00 17.99 1.14
N PHE A 223 -11.78 18.43 0.81
CA PHE A 223 -11.22 19.70 1.31
C PHE A 223 -12.05 20.90 0.84
N ASN A 224 -12.77 20.78 -0.28
CA ASN A 224 -13.40 21.92 -0.96
C ASN A 224 -14.94 21.82 -1.02
N THR A 225 -15.53 20.65 -0.79
CA THR A 225 -16.98 20.43 -0.84
C THR A 225 -17.45 19.58 0.33
N ARG A 226 -18.66 19.84 0.84
CA ARG A 226 -19.30 18.95 1.85
C ARG A 226 -19.93 17.71 1.20
N ASP A 227 -19.79 17.57 -0.11
CA ASP A 227 -20.39 16.50 -0.88
C ASP A 227 -19.66 15.18 -0.64
N PRO A 228 -20.40 14.05 -0.56
CA PRO A 228 -19.79 12.74 -0.48
C PRO A 228 -19.05 12.41 -1.76
N PHE A 229 -18.05 11.55 -1.65
CA PHE A 229 -17.43 10.95 -2.83
C PHE A 229 -18.33 9.84 -3.35
N VAL A 230 -18.56 9.83 -4.66
CA VAL A 230 -19.44 8.86 -5.32
C VAL A 230 -18.62 7.77 -6.01
N PHE A 231 -18.96 6.52 -5.74
CA PHE A 231 -18.27 5.34 -6.27
C PHE A 231 -19.25 4.42 -6.97
N ALA A 232 -18.81 3.84 -8.09
CA ALA A 232 -19.55 2.79 -8.78
C ALA A 232 -19.00 1.42 -8.37
N VAL A 233 -19.91 0.50 -8.03
CA VAL A 233 -19.61 -0.91 -7.74
C VAL A 233 -20.41 -1.80 -8.67
N GLU A 234 -19.71 -2.67 -9.40
CA GLU A 234 -20.31 -3.71 -10.22
C GLU A 234 -20.39 -5.00 -9.41
N TYR A 235 -21.53 -5.67 -9.49
CA TYR A 235 -21.80 -6.96 -8.86
C TYR A 235 -22.31 -7.94 -9.91
N THR A 236 -21.82 -9.19 -9.87
CA THR A 236 -22.38 -10.28 -10.67
C THR A 236 -22.93 -11.39 -9.77
N PRO A 237 -24.03 -12.06 -10.17
CA PRO A 237 -24.60 -13.18 -9.41
C PRO A 237 -23.63 -14.35 -9.15
N ILE A 238 -22.55 -14.46 -9.92
CA ILE A 238 -21.48 -15.46 -9.71
C ILE A 238 -20.49 -15.07 -8.60
N GLY A 239 -20.77 -13.98 -7.86
CA GLY A 239 -20.00 -13.55 -6.69
C GLY A 239 -18.74 -12.76 -7.06
N GLU A 240 -18.76 -12.02 -8.17
CA GLU A 240 -17.72 -11.05 -8.50
C GLU A 240 -18.17 -9.64 -8.12
N TYR A 241 -17.21 -8.88 -7.61
CA TYR A 241 -17.33 -7.49 -7.17
C TYR A 241 -16.18 -6.69 -7.79
N LEU A 242 -16.50 -5.53 -8.34
CA LEU A 242 -15.51 -4.61 -8.88
C LEU A 242 -15.89 -3.18 -8.49
N CYS A 243 -14.97 -2.45 -7.85
CA CYS A 243 -15.14 -1.02 -7.62
C CYS A 243 -14.18 -0.25 -8.51
N ARG A 244 -14.65 0.15 -9.69
CA ARG A 244 -13.83 0.77 -10.74
C ARG A 244 -13.15 2.06 -10.30
N SER A 245 -13.80 2.80 -9.42
CA SER A 245 -13.33 4.12 -8.98
C SER A 245 -12.23 4.02 -7.91
N CYS A 246 -12.45 3.25 -6.83
CA CYS A 246 -11.47 3.23 -5.73
C CYS A 246 -10.30 2.25 -5.95
N LYS A 247 -10.49 1.20 -6.76
CA LYS A 247 -9.51 0.15 -7.06
C LYS A 247 -8.76 -0.40 -5.82
N TRP A 248 -9.45 -0.45 -4.68
CA TRP A 248 -8.83 -0.75 -3.40
C TRP A 248 -8.37 -2.21 -3.33
N PHE A 249 -9.14 -3.13 -3.90
CA PHE A 249 -8.79 -4.54 -3.95
C PHE A 249 -7.62 -4.79 -4.91
N GLU A 250 -7.59 -4.12 -6.05
CA GLU A 250 -6.54 -4.24 -7.06
C GLU A 250 -5.20 -3.77 -6.48
N THR A 251 -5.22 -2.67 -5.72
CA THR A 251 -4.00 -2.09 -5.12
C THR A 251 -3.56 -2.77 -3.83
N ARG A 252 -4.49 -3.28 -3.00
CA ARG A 252 -4.19 -3.77 -1.64
C ARG A 252 -4.59 -5.22 -1.40
N GLY A 253 -5.44 -5.80 -2.23
CA GLY A 253 -5.92 -7.17 -2.11
C GLY A 253 -6.91 -7.39 -0.98
N ILE A 254 -7.59 -6.33 -0.54
CA ILE A 254 -8.59 -6.33 0.53
C ILE A 254 -9.81 -5.59 -0.01
N LEU A 255 -11.03 -6.01 0.34
CA LEU A 255 -12.25 -5.36 -0.13
C LEU A 255 -12.40 -3.96 0.50
N CYS A 256 -12.86 -2.98 -0.30
CA CYS A 256 -13.20 -1.65 0.21
C CYS A 256 -14.57 -1.61 0.88
N CYS A 257 -14.79 -0.56 1.68
CA CYS A 257 -16.11 -0.21 2.23
C CYS A 257 -17.23 -0.22 1.19
N HIS A 258 -16.98 0.24 -0.04
CA HIS A 258 -18.00 0.29 -1.10
C HIS A 258 -18.49 -1.11 -1.51
N ILE A 259 -17.57 -2.07 -1.71
CA ILE A 259 -17.94 -3.46 -2.02
C ILE A 259 -18.61 -4.10 -0.81
N LEU A 260 -18.08 -3.86 0.39
CA LEU A 260 -18.69 -4.38 1.63
C LEU A 260 -20.13 -3.84 1.80
N LYS A 261 -20.40 -2.60 1.38
CA LYS A 261 -21.75 -2.02 1.44
C LYS A 261 -22.72 -2.75 0.53
N VAL A 262 -22.28 -3.13 -0.67
CA VAL A 262 -23.07 -3.97 -1.60
C VAL A 262 -23.28 -5.38 -1.02
N LEU A 263 -22.24 -6.00 -0.44
CA LEU A 263 -22.35 -7.31 0.24
C LEU A 263 -23.41 -7.27 1.35
N SER A 264 -23.37 -6.24 2.18
CA SER A 264 -24.34 -6.00 3.25
C SER A 264 -25.76 -5.80 2.71
N HIS A 265 -25.93 -4.95 1.69
CA HIS A 265 -27.23 -4.69 1.06
C HIS A 265 -27.85 -5.94 0.43
N LYS A 266 -27.02 -6.76 -0.25
CA LYS A 266 -27.42 -8.04 -0.85
C LYS A 266 -27.57 -9.18 0.14
N ARG A 267 -27.22 -8.98 1.42
CA ARG A 267 -27.19 -10.02 2.46
C ARG A 267 -26.36 -11.24 2.05
N ILE A 268 -25.23 -10.98 1.38
CA ILE A 268 -24.28 -12.04 0.98
C ILE A 268 -23.51 -12.45 2.23
N ASN A 269 -23.59 -13.73 2.59
CA ASN A 269 -22.88 -14.29 3.74
C ASN A 269 -21.52 -14.86 3.35
N ASP A 270 -21.43 -15.49 2.19
CA ASP A 270 -20.20 -16.14 1.73
C ASP A 270 -19.53 -15.34 0.61
N VAL A 271 -18.34 -14.81 0.89
CA VAL A 271 -17.54 -14.10 -0.09
C VAL A 271 -16.68 -15.08 -0.88
N ASN A 272 -16.65 -14.89 -2.20
CA ASN A 272 -15.84 -15.70 -3.11
C ASN A 272 -14.35 -15.71 -2.68
N GLU A 273 -13.74 -16.89 -2.64
CA GLU A 273 -12.35 -17.08 -2.18
C GLU A 273 -11.32 -16.27 -2.95
N ARG A 274 -11.62 -15.86 -4.19
CA ARG A 274 -10.73 -14.98 -4.98
C ARG A 274 -10.39 -13.67 -4.27
N TYR A 275 -11.23 -13.21 -3.36
CA TYR A 275 -11.01 -11.99 -2.58
C TYR A 275 -10.20 -12.21 -1.30
N ILE A 276 -9.79 -13.45 -1.02
CA ILE A 276 -8.93 -13.83 0.10
C ILE A 276 -7.55 -14.23 -0.47
N LEU A 277 -6.69 -13.23 -0.68
CA LEU A 277 -5.38 -13.48 -1.28
C LEU A 277 -4.49 -14.33 -0.37
N ARG A 278 -3.83 -15.35 -0.94
CA ARG A 278 -2.87 -16.23 -0.24
C ARG A 278 -1.84 -15.46 0.59
N ARG A 279 -1.33 -14.35 0.06
CA ARG A 279 -0.37 -13.46 0.73
C ARG A 279 -0.82 -12.99 2.11
N TRP A 280 -2.12 -12.80 2.28
CA TRP A 280 -2.73 -12.22 3.47
C TRP A 280 -3.18 -13.27 4.49
N ARG A 281 -3.11 -14.55 4.14
CA ARG A 281 -3.61 -15.61 5.00
C ARG A 281 -2.60 -15.99 6.10
N LYS A 282 -3.11 -16.36 7.28
CA LYS A 282 -2.31 -16.85 8.43
C LYS A 282 -1.99 -18.34 8.38
N ASP A 283 -2.72 -19.10 7.56
CA ASP A 283 -2.53 -20.56 7.39
C ASP A 283 -1.44 -20.92 6.36
N VAL A 284 -0.81 -19.91 5.74
CA VAL A 284 0.26 -20.12 4.76
C VAL A 284 1.61 -20.29 5.45
N VAL A 285 2.21 -21.46 5.24
CA VAL A 285 3.58 -21.73 5.66
C VAL A 285 4.56 -20.83 4.91
N ARG A 286 5.40 -20.11 5.65
CA ARG A 286 6.47 -19.26 5.13
C ARG A 286 7.81 -20.01 5.19
N PRO A 287 8.36 -20.50 4.07
CA PRO A 287 9.57 -21.31 4.09
C PRO A 287 10.80 -20.59 4.66
N HIS A 288 10.88 -19.26 4.52
CA HIS A 288 11.97 -18.48 5.08
C HIS A 288 12.00 -18.49 6.61
N LEU A 289 10.86 -18.71 7.28
CA LEU A 289 10.79 -18.89 8.73
C LEU A 289 11.26 -20.30 9.15
N LYS A 290 11.08 -21.30 8.28
CA LYS A 290 11.57 -22.68 8.50
C LYS A 290 13.08 -22.83 8.31
N ARG A 291 13.71 -21.94 7.52
CA ARG A 291 15.13 -22.02 7.18
C ARG A 291 16.06 -21.83 8.39
N PHE A 292 15.52 -21.36 9.52
CA PHE A 292 16.31 -21.00 10.70
C PHE A 292 16.07 -21.88 11.94
N PHE A 293 15.22 -22.93 11.89
CA PHE A 293 14.97 -23.76 13.08
C PHE A 293 14.73 -25.25 12.83
N LEU A 294 15.75 -26.04 13.20
CA LEU A 294 15.62 -27.37 13.83
C LEU A 294 16.72 -27.65 14.88
N GLY A 295 17.70 -26.74 15.09
CA GLY A 295 18.79 -26.93 16.06
C GLY A 295 19.36 -25.64 16.69
N GLY A 296 18.61 -24.53 16.66
CA GLY A 296 19.13 -23.20 16.99
C GLY A 296 19.87 -22.54 15.82
N TYR A 297 20.36 -21.31 16.05
CA TYR A 297 21.08 -20.46 15.07
C TYR A 297 22.16 -21.22 14.28
N PRO A 298 22.55 -20.77 13.07
CA PRO A 298 23.52 -21.47 12.24
C PRO A 298 24.90 -21.48 12.91
N ARG A 299 25.12 -22.44 13.79
CA ARG A 299 26.36 -23.18 13.74
C ARG A 299 26.21 -24.05 12.49
N MET A 300 26.80 -23.56 11.39
CA MET A 300 27.04 -24.30 10.12
C MET A 300 25.94 -24.29 9.04
N THR A 301 25.63 -23.12 8.46
CA THR A 301 25.31 -23.10 7.01
C THR A 301 26.61 -22.83 6.23
N SER A 302 26.74 -23.39 5.03
CA SER A 302 27.88 -23.15 4.13
C SER A 302 28.17 -21.66 3.92
N GLU A 303 27.10 -20.87 3.80
CA GLU A 303 27.13 -19.43 3.60
C GLU A 303 27.61 -18.69 4.86
N TYR A 304 27.23 -19.15 6.06
CA TYR A 304 27.73 -18.59 7.33
C TYR A 304 29.20 -18.94 7.56
N MET A 305 29.64 -20.15 7.20
CA MET A 305 31.05 -20.52 7.27
C MET A 305 31.91 -19.71 6.30
N MET A 306 31.44 -19.52 5.05
CA MET A 306 32.11 -18.65 4.07
C MET A 306 32.18 -17.20 4.54
N HIS A 307 31.09 -16.67 5.12
CA HIS A 307 31.07 -15.34 5.74
C HIS A 307 32.09 -15.21 6.89
N ARG A 308 32.20 -16.23 7.75
CA ARG A 308 33.16 -16.26 8.86
C ARG A 308 34.62 -16.33 8.36
N GLU A 309 34.89 -17.06 7.28
CA GLU A 309 36.21 -17.08 6.65
C GLU A 309 36.57 -15.72 6.01
N ILE A 310 35.60 -15.04 5.41
CA ILE A 310 35.79 -13.68 4.88
C ILE A 310 36.09 -12.71 6.04
N LEU A 311 35.40 -12.81 7.17
CA LEU A 311 35.63 -11.96 8.34
C LEU A 311 37.06 -12.07 8.90
N LYS A 312 37.69 -13.24 8.84
CA LYS A 312 39.11 -13.41 9.25
C LYS A 312 40.08 -12.55 8.43
N HIS A 313 39.73 -12.22 7.18
CA HIS A 313 40.56 -11.38 6.32
C HIS A 313 40.48 -9.89 6.69
N PHE A 314 39.45 -9.48 7.45
CA PHE A 314 39.30 -8.13 7.99
C PHE A 314 39.84 -7.99 9.43
N GLU A 315 40.41 -9.07 9.99
CA GLU A 315 41.05 -9.09 11.32
C GLU A 315 42.59 -8.98 11.26
N ARG A 316 43.15 -8.83 10.06
CA ARG A 316 44.53 -8.37 9.81
C ARG A 316 44.49 -6.92 9.35
#